data_AF-A0A482ZZY5-F1
#
_entry.id   AF-A0A482ZZY5-F1
#
_cell.length_a   1.000
_cell.length_b   1.000
_cell.length_c   1.000
_cell.angle_alpha   90.00
_cell.angle_beta   90.00
_cell.angle_gamma   90.00
#
_symmetry.space_group_name_H-M   'P 1'
#
loop_
_entity.id
_entity.type
_entity.pdbx_description
1 polymer ?
#
loop_
_entity_poly.entity_id
_entity_poly.type
_entity_poly.pdbx_seq_one_letter_code
_entity_poly.pdbx_strand_id
1 'polypeptide(L)' 'MATMSSLEVMRVLMALNRFGGMLKQRLVKFKSMDKNTFNLHLKESEFRFNNRKQNFYKILLEMFRKEAA' A
#
# COMPACT_ATOMS: atom_id res chain seq x y z
N MET A 1 -4.76 -28.08 3.96
CA MET A 1 -3.95 -26.90 3.59
C MET A 1 -4.04 -26.71 2.09
N ALA A 2 -4.58 -25.59 1.60
CA ALA A 2 -4.52 -25.28 0.18
C ALA A 2 -3.07 -24.88 -0.17
N THR A 3 -2.44 -25.61 -1.09
CA THR A 3 -1.11 -25.26 -1.61
C THR A 3 -1.28 -24.26 -2.74
N MET A 4 -0.59 -23.11 -2.65
CA MET A 4 -0.54 -22.13 -3.74
C MET A 4 0.17 -22.74 -4.95
N SER A 5 -0.37 -22.51 -6.15
CA SER A 5 0.31 -22.84 -7.40
C SER A 5 1.57 -22.00 -7.59
N SER A 6 2.52 -22.50 -8.37
CA SER A 6 3.75 -21.77 -8.71
C SER A 6 3.47 -20.40 -9.36
N LEU A 7 2.37 -20.28 -10.11
CA LEU A 7 1.96 -19.02 -10.73
C LEU A 7 1.49 -17.99 -9.69
N GLU A 8 0.77 -18.43 -8.65
CA GLU A 8 0.32 -17.55 -7.57
C GLU A 8 1.50 -17.06 -6.73
N VAL A 9 2.46 -17.94 -6.42
CA VAL A 9 3.70 -17.56 -5.74
C VAL A 9 4.45 -16.50 -6.54
N MET A 10 4.62 -16.71 -7.85
CA MET A 10 5.32 -15.76 -8.73
C MET A 10 4.61 -14.40 -8.79
N ARG A 11 3.27 -14.38 -8.85
CA ARG A 11 2.48 -13.13 -8.83
C ARG A 11 2.68 -12.34 -7.54
N VAL A 12 2.68 -13.01 -6.39
CA VAL A 12 2.89 -12.36 -5.09
C VAL A 12 4.29 -11.77 -4.99
N LEU A 13 5.33 -12.53 -5.37
CA LEU A 13 6.71 -12.04 -5.35
C LEU A 13 6.90 -10.80 -6.26
N MET A 14 6.31 -10.82 -7.46
CA MET A 14 6.33 -9.66 -8.35
C MET A 14 5.65 -8.43 -7.73
N ALA A 15 4.53 -8.61 -7.05
CA ALA A 15 3.82 -7.52 -6.38
C ALA A 15 4.64 -6.92 -5.23
N LEU A 16 5.24 -7.77 -4.39
CA LEU A 16 6.10 -7.36 -3.28
C LEU A 16 7.32 -6.55 -3.77
N ASN A 17 7.99 -7.02 -4.82
CA ASN A 17 9.14 -6.32 -5.39
C ASN A 17 8.76 -4.94 -5.93
N ARG A 18 7.63 -4.84 -6.65
CA ARG A 18 7.12 -3.56 -7.18
C ARG A 18 6.74 -2.61 -6.05
N PHE A 19 6.08 -3.12 -5.01
CA PHE A 19 5.72 -2.32 -3.84
C PHE A 19 6.96 -1.78 -3.12
N GLY A 20 7.95 -2.64 -2.85
CA GLY A 20 9.18 -2.25 -2.17
C GLY A 20 9.98 -1.18 -2.93
N GLY A 21 10.07 -1.28 -4.26
CA GLY A 21 10.70 -0.25 -5.08
C GLY A 21 10.00 1.10 -4.99
N MET A 22 8.67 1.11 -5.09
CA MET A 22 7.85 2.32 -4.96
C MET A 22 7.94 2.93 -3.56
N LEU A 23 7.88 2.10 -2.53
CA LEU A 23 7.99 2.53 -1.13
C LEU A 23 9.34 3.21 -0.86
N LYS A 24 10.46 2.61 -1.32
CA LYS A 24 11.79 3.19 -1.19
C LYS A 24 11.88 4.58 -1.85
N GLN A 25 11.37 4.72 -3.08
CA GLN A 25 11.37 6.00 -3.79
C GLN A 25 10.59 7.10 -3.06
N ARG A 26 9.49 6.73 -2.37
CA ARG A 26 8.70 7.68 -1.57
C ARG A 26 9.42 8.06 -0.28
N LEU A 27 9.92 7.06 0.45
CA LEU A 27 10.53 7.26 1.78
C LEU A 27 11.85 8.03 1.72
N VAL A 28 12.65 7.87 0.66
CA VAL A 28 13.93 8.59 0.50
C VAL A 28 13.77 10.12 0.52
N LYS A 29 12.58 10.64 0.20
CA LYS A 29 12.31 12.09 0.22
C LYS A 29 12.20 12.65 1.63
N PHE A 30 11.92 11.82 2.62
CA PHE A 30 11.75 12.23 4.01
C PHE A 30 13.03 11.93 4.78
N LYS A 31 13.79 12.97 5.12
CA LYS A 31 15.03 12.82 5.91
C LYS A 31 14.67 12.73 7.39
N SER A 32 15.11 11.66 8.06
CA SER A 32 14.93 11.41 9.50
C SER A 32 13.47 11.47 9.94
N MET A 33 12.86 10.30 10.09
CA MET A 33 11.45 10.16 10.42
C MET A 33 11.31 9.33 11.69
N ASP A 34 10.47 9.77 12.62
CA ASP A 34 10.14 8.96 13.79
C ASP A 34 9.34 7.71 13.38
N LYS A 35 9.29 6.71 14.26
CA LYS A 35 8.66 5.41 13.99
C LYS A 35 7.16 5.52 13.69
N ASN A 36 6.45 6.46 14.32
CA ASN A 36 5.01 6.60 14.14
C ASN A 36 4.71 7.18 12.76
N THR A 37 5.43 8.24 12.38
CA THR A 37 5.31 8.86 11.06
C THR A 37 5.72 7.87 9.96
N PHE A 38 6.76 7.06 10.18
CA PHE A 38 7.14 5.98 9.26
C PHE A 38 6.01 4.98 9.04
N ASN A 39 5.37 4.53 10.11
CA ASN A 39 4.25 3.59 10.01
C ASN A 39 3.05 4.19 9.25
N LEU A 40 2.77 5.48 9.45
CA LEU A 40 1.73 6.20 8.69
C LEU A 40 2.06 6.23 7.19
N HIS A 41 3.28 6.60 6.80
CA HIS A 41 3.68 6.62 5.38
C HIS A 41 3.69 5.23 4.75
N LEU A 42 4.05 4.19 5.51
CA LEU A 42 3.98 2.81 5.05
C LEU A 42 2.54 2.41 4.74
N LYS A 43 1.61 2.68 5.66
CA LYS A 43 0.18 2.36 5.48
C LYS A 43 -0.47 3.17 4.37
N GLU A 44 -0.13 4.46 4.26
CA GLU A 44 -0.56 5.30 3.16
C GLU A 44 -0.06 4.75 1.80
N SER A 45 1.20 4.33 1.73
CA SER A 45 1.80 3.78 0.50
C SER A 45 1.19 2.42 0.13
N GLU A 46 0.89 1.57 1.12
CA GLU A 46 0.16 0.31 0.94
C GLU A 46 -1.24 0.58 0.33
N PHE A 47 -1.99 1.49 0.93
CA PHE A 47 -3.32 1.87 0.45
C PHE A 47 -3.27 2.42 -0.99
N ARG A 48 -2.29 3.27 -1.30
CA ARG A 48 -2.11 3.80 -2.65
C ARG A 48 -1.75 2.73 -3.67
N PHE A 49 -0.90 1.77 -3.32
CA PHE A 49 -0.49 0.70 -4.22
C PHE A 49 -1.66 -0.23 -4.59
N ASN A 50 -2.47 -0.57 -3.58
CA ASN A 50 -3.64 -1.45 -3.74
C ASN A 50 -4.76 -0.78 -4.55
N ASN A 51 -4.90 0.55 -4.42
CA ASN A 51 -5.95 1.32 -5.09
C ASN A 51 -5.45 2.13 -6.30
N ARG A 52 -4.26 1.83 -6.83
CA ARG A 52 -3.58 2.63 -7.88
C ARG A 52 -4.36 2.87 -9.18
N LYS A 53 -5.39 2.06 -9.46
CA LYS A 53 -6.25 2.19 -10.65
C LYS A 53 -7.62 2.79 -10.33
N GLN A 54 -7.89 3.10 -9.08
CA GLN A 54 -9.18 3.54 -8.61
C GLN A 54 -9.18 5.05 -8.34
N ASN A 55 -10.38 5.63 -8.24
CA ASN A 55 -10.54 7.03 -7.88
C ASN A 55 -10.40 7.20 -6.37
N PHE A 56 -9.23 7.68 -5.92
CA PHE A 56 -8.93 7.88 -4.50
C PHE A 56 -9.96 8.75 -3.78
N TYR A 57 -10.43 9.82 -4.41
CA TYR A 57 -11.42 10.70 -3.80
C TYR A 57 -12.72 9.96 -3.48
N LYS A 58 -13.21 9.15 -4.42
CA LYS A 58 -14.43 8.35 -4.20
C LYS A 58 -14.26 7.35 -3.06
N ILE A 59 -13.13 6.63 -3.01
CA ILE A 59 -12.87 5.65 -1.94
C ILE A 59 -12.82 6.34 -0.57
N LEU A 60 -12.07 7.44 -0.46
CA LEU A 60 -11.94 8.15 0.81
C LEU A 60 -13.27 8.73 1.27
N LEU A 61 -14.06 9.29 0.34
CA LEU A 61 -15.40 9.80 0.64
C LEU A 61 -16.32 8.69 1.15
N GLU A 62 -16.28 7.51 0.54
CA GLU A 62 -17.05 6.35 1.01
C GLU A 62 -16.60 5.88 2.40
N MET A 63 -15.29 5.84 2.67
CA MET A 63 -14.75 5.47 3.99
C MET A 63 -15.21 6.46 5.07
N PHE A 64 -15.06 7.76 4.84
CA PHE A 64 -15.45 8.78 5.80
C PHE A 64 -16.96 8.79 6.07
N ARG A 65 -17.78 8.54 5.04
CA ARG A 65 -19.24 8.41 5.22
C ARG A 65 -19.62 7.20 6.05
N LYS A 66 -18.89 6.08 5.93
CA LYS A 66 -19.10 4.88 6.74
C LYS A 66 -18.66 5.05 8.19
N GLU A 67 -17.61 5.82 8.43
CA GLU A 67 -17.07 6.06 9.78
C GLU A 67 -17.86 7.13 10.55
N ALA A 68 -18.51 8.05 9.84
CA ALA A 68 -19.41 9.05 10.41
C ALA A 68 -20.82 8.53 10.74
N ALA A 69 -21.13 7.27 10.38
CA ALA A 69 -22.41 6.60 10.60
C ALA A 69 -22.32 5.60 11.75
#